data_AF-A0A965HX97-F1
#
_entry.id   AF-A0A965HX97-F1
#
_cell.length_a   1.000
_cell.length_b   1.000
_cell.length_c   1.000
_cell.angle_alpha   90.00
_cell.angle_beta   90.00
_cell.angle_gamma   90.00
#
_symmetry.space_group_name_H-M   'P 1'
#
loop_
_entity.id
_entity.type
_entity.pdbx_description
1 polymer ?
#
loop_
_entity_poly.entity_id
_entity_poly.type
_entity_poly.pdbx_seq_one_letter_code
_entity_poly.pdbx_strand_id
1 'polypeptide(L)' 'ENGILNEFNLEMNADGSFDAYFGECGDVKNNLPTVADWNYILRVYEPRLDEMKEYRLPEMKKVN' A
#
# COMPACT_ATOMS: atom_id res chain seq x y z
N GLU A 1 12.82 6.70 -7.72
CA GLU A 1 11.44 7.20 -7.84
C GLU A 1 10.36 6.13 -7.67
N ASN A 2 10.68 4.83 -7.78
CA ASN A 2 9.68 3.73 -7.73
C ASN A 2 9.21 3.31 -6.32
N GLY A 3 9.42 4.13 -5.28
CA GLY A 3 9.12 3.78 -3.88
C GLY A 3 7.80 4.35 -3.35
N ILE A 4 6.96 4.90 -4.23
CA ILE A 4 5.71 5.57 -3.85
C ILE A 4 4.58 5.01 -4.70
N LEU A 5 3.50 4.60 -4.02
CA LEU A 5 2.21 4.29 -4.62
C LEU A 5 1.24 5.42 -4.26
N ASN A 6 0.51 5.93 -5.26
CA ASN A 6 -0.48 7.00 -5.11
C ASN A 6 -1.57 6.86 -6.19
N GLU A 7 -2.54 7.78 -6.20
CA GLU A 7 -3.68 7.77 -7.11
C GLU A 7 -3.35 7.75 -8.61
N PHE A 8 -2.13 8.12 -9.02
CA PHE A 8 -1.73 8.15 -10.42
C PHE A 8 -1.11 6.83 -10.92
N ASN A 9 -0.63 5.98 -10.02
CA ASN A 9 0.04 4.72 -10.38
C ASN A 9 -0.52 3.48 -9.65
N LEU A 10 -1.54 3.68 -8.81
CA LEU A 10 -2.30 2.65 -8.13
C LEU A 10 -3.29 1.97 -9.10
N GLU A 11 -3.30 0.65 -9.07
CA GLU A 11 -4.36 -0.16 -9.66
C GLU A 11 -5.31 -0.69 -8.58
N MET A 12 -6.60 -0.48 -8.77
CA MET A 12 -7.66 -0.90 -7.84
C MET A 12 -8.16 -2.32 -8.13
N ASN A 13 -8.58 -2.99 -7.07
CA ASN A 13 -9.34 -4.24 -7.13
C ASN A 13 -10.81 -3.95 -7.52
N ALA A 14 -11.53 -4.98 -7.97
CA ALA A 14 -12.93 -4.84 -8.40
C ALA A 14 -13.88 -4.42 -7.28
N ASP A 15 -13.51 -4.65 -6.01
CA ASP A 15 -14.28 -4.29 -4.82
C ASP A 15 -13.96 -2.87 -4.30
N GLY A 16 -13.10 -2.12 -4.99
CA GLY A 16 -12.67 -0.78 -4.58
C GLY A 16 -11.60 -0.77 -3.48
N SER A 17 -11.01 -1.92 -3.15
CA SER A 17 -9.77 -2.00 -2.36
C SER A 17 -8.53 -1.91 -3.26
N PHE A 18 -7.35 -1.95 -2.67
CA PHE A 18 -6.10 -2.21 -3.38
C PHE A 18 -5.15 -3.04 -2.52
N ASP A 19 -4.29 -3.80 -3.20
CA ASP A 19 -3.19 -4.52 -2.57
C ASP A 19 -1.88 -3.79 -2.89
N ALA A 20 -1.02 -3.61 -1.89
CA ALA A 20 0.34 -3.12 -2.07
C ALA A 20 1.32 -4.26 -1.80
N TYR A 21 2.18 -4.56 -2.77
CA TYR A 21 3.22 -5.58 -2.65
C TYR A 21 4.55 -4.92 -2.36
N PHE A 22 5.39 -5.59 -1.57
CA PHE A 22 6.65 -5.04 -1.08
C PHE A 22 7.77 -6.05 -1.30
N GLY A 23 8.75 -5.69 -2.14
CA GLY A 23 9.96 -6.46 -2.40
C GLY A 23 9.98 -7.11 -3.79
N GLU A 24 10.61 -8.28 -3.87
CA GLU A 24 10.77 -9.03 -5.13
C GLU A 24 9.55 -9.96 -5.38
N CYS A 25 8.38 -9.36 -5.57
CA CYS A 25 7.12 -10.09 -5.74
C CYS A 25 6.82 -10.54 -7.18
N GLY A 26 7.77 -10.39 -8.11
CA GLY A 26 7.55 -10.70 -9.53
C GLY A 26 6.64 -9.69 -10.23
N ASP A 27 5.88 -10.16 -11.22
CA ASP A 27 4.95 -9.34 -12.01
C ASP A 27 3.58 -9.26 -11.31
N VAL A 28 3.51 -8.41 -10.30
CA VAL A 28 2.28 -8.07 -9.57
C VAL A 28 2.01 -6.58 -9.66
N LYS A 29 0.72 -6.23 -9.65
CA LYS A 29 0.28 -4.84 -9.59
C LYS A 29 0.78 -4.18 -8.30
N ASN A 30 0.96 -2.86 -8.32
CA ASN A 30 1.26 -2.07 -7.12
C ASN A 30 2.51 -2.53 -6.34
N ASN A 31 3.53 -3.08 -7.01
CA ASN A 31 4.75 -3.53 -6.35
C ASN A 31 5.68 -2.36 -6.02
N LEU A 32 6.12 -2.31 -4.77
CA LEU A 32 7.11 -1.37 -4.26
C LEU A 32 8.41 -2.13 -3.93
N PRO A 33 9.54 -1.80 -4.58
CA PRO A 33 10.81 -2.41 -4.23
C PRO A 33 11.22 -2.00 -2.81
N THR A 34 11.81 -2.95 -2.07
CA THR A 34 12.26 -2.75 -0.69
C THR A 34 13.77 -2.94 -0.56
N VAL A 35 14.32 -2.52 0.57
CA VAL A 35 15.71 -2.81 0.99
C VAL A 35 15.68 -3.59 2.31
N ALA A 36 16.83 -4.10 2.79
CA ALA A 36 16.90 -4.70 4.12
C ALA A 36 16.43 -3.71 5.21
N ASP A 37 15.71 -4.23 6.22
CA ASP A 37 15.22 -3.46 7.38
C ASP A 37 14.34 -2.24 7.05
N TRP A 38 13.55 -2.33 5.97
CA TRP A 38 12.62 -1.28 5.55
C TRP A 38 11.40 -1.12 6.45
N ASN A 39 10.72 0.02 6.32
CA ASN A 39 9.39 0.27 6.86
C ASN A 39 8.53 1.06 5.85
N TYR A 40 7.26 1.26 6.18
CA TYR A 40 6.33 2.03 5.34
C TYR A 40 5.48 2.99 6.15
N ILE A 41 4.93 3.98 5.43
CA ILE A 41 3.99 4.95 5.94
C ILE A 41 2.83 5.10 4.94
N LEU A 42 1.60 5.07 5.45
CA LEU A 42 0.43 5.50 4.72
C LEU A 42 0.15 6.98 5.04
N ARG A 43 0.01 7.80 4.01
CA ARG A 43 -0.41 9.21 4.15
C ARG A 43 -1.80 9.35 3.55
N VAL A 44 -2.73 9.86 4.34
CA VAL A 44 -4.07 10.22 3.89
C VAL A 44 -4.18 11.73 3.91
N TYR A 45 -4.46 12.33 2.76
CA TYR A 45 -4.64 13.77 2.61
C TYR A 45 -6.13 14.09 2.68
N GLU A 46 -6.48 15.13 3.44
CA GLU A 46 -7.87 15.53 3.71
C GLU A 46 -8.77 14.37 4.21
N PRO A 47 -8.35 13.61 5.25
CA PRO A 47 -9.14 12.50 5.75
C PRO A 47 -10.46 12.97 6.37
N ARG A 48 -11.49 12.15 6.21
CA ARG A 48 -12.69 12.22 7.05
C ARG A 48 -12.34 11.71 8.45
N LEU A 49 -12.20 12.65 9.39
CA LEU A 49 -11.65 12.34 10.72
C LEU A 49 -12.49 11.33 11.51
N ASP A 50 -13.81 11.32 11.34
CA ASP A 50 -14.66 10.36 12.04
C ASP A 50 -14.45 8.92 11.56
N GLU A 51 -14.24 8.72 10.26
CA GLU A 51 -13.92 7.41 9.67
C GLU A 51 -12.49 6.96 10.05
N MET A 52 -11.52 7.89 10.10
CA MET A 52 -10.12 7.57 10.37
C MET A 52 -9.81 7.20 11.84
N LYS A 53 -10.66 7.56 12.80
CA LYS A 53 -10.45 7.21 14.22
C LYS A 53 -10.40 5.70 14.45
N GLU A 54 -11.22 4.98 13.71
CA GLU A 54 -11.33 3.52 13.81
C GLU A 54 -10.38 2.79 12.87
N TYR A 55 -9.94 3.45 11.81
CA TYR A 55 -9.03 2.86 10.83
C TYR A 55 -7.71 2.43 11.47
N ARG A 56 -7.25 1.23 11.10
CA ARG A 56 -5.94 0.69 11.45
C ARG A 56 -5.28 0.18 10.17
N LEU A 57 -3.96 0.30 10.11
CA LEU A 57 -3.22 -0.32 9.01
C LEU A 57 -3.48 -1.82 9.01
N PRO A 58 -3.69 -2.43 7.83
CA PRO A 58 -3.86 -3.87 7.73
C PRO A 58 -2.61 -4.59 8.21
N GLU A 59 -2.82 -5.79 8.74
CA GLU A 59 -1.71 -6.68 9.09
C GLU A 59 -0.97 -7.11 7.81
N MET A 60 0.35 -6.94 7.81
CA MET A 60 1.20 -7.35 6.71
C MET A 60 1.21 -8.86 6.57
N LYS A 61 0.93 -9.36 5.37
CA LYS A 61 0.98 -10.79 5.06
C LYS A 61 2.23 -11.10 4.26
N LYS A 62 2.99 -12.09 4.71
CA LYS A 62 4.07 -12.65 3.90
C LYS A 62 3.45 -13.43 2.74
N VAL A 63 3.84 -13.05 1.52
CA VAL A 63 3.49 -13.77 0.29
C VAL A 63 4.67 -14.71 -0.03
N ASN A 64 4.37 -15.95 -0.40
CA ASN A 64 5.35 -16.99 -0.74
C ASN A 64 5.52 -17.09 -2.25
#